data_AF-A0A077UMN8-F1
#
_entry.id   AF-A0A077UMN8-F1
#
_cell.length_a   1.000
_cell.length_b   1.000
_cell.length_c   1.000
_cell.angle_alpha   90.00
_cell.angle_beta   90.00
_cell.angle_gamma   90.00
#
_symmetry.space_group_name_H-M   'P 1'
#
loop_
_entity.id
_entity.type
_entity.pdbx_description
1 polymer ?
#
loop_
_entity_poly.entity_id
_entity_poly.type
_entity_poly.pdbx_seq_one_letter_code
_entity_poly.pdbx_strand_id
1 'polypeptide(L)'
;MAQYLVTTFKDSTGRKHTHITRAKSNQRFTVVDAESKEEAKEKYEERNKPVVYYTNNSKVTLFKRPSDEVLHSLFGGKYND
;
A
#
# COMPACT_ATOMS: atom_id res chain seq x y z
N MET A 1 -14.34 15.28 6.96
CA MET A 1 -15.24 14.32 6.28
C MET A 1 -15.07 12.95 6.91
N ALA A 2 -16.14 12.14 6.99
CA ALA A 2 -16.08 10.80 7.60
C ALA A 2 -15.88 9.72 6.53
N GLN A 3 -15.06 8.71 6.82
CA GLN A 3 -14.94 7.50 5.99
C GLN A 3 -15.89 6.41 6.51
N TYR A 4 -16.44 5.63 5.58
CA TYR A 4 -17.27 4.47 5.86
C TYR A 4 -16.71 3.26 5.11
N LEU A 5 -16.61 2.12 5.78
CA LEU A 5 -16.34 0.83 5.17
C LEU A 5 -17.67 0.16 4.86
N VAL A 6 -17.89 -0.17 3.60
CA VAL A 6 -19.04 -0.96 3.15
C VAL A 6 -18.51 -2.34 2.77
N THR A 7 -18.95 -3.37 3.49
CA THR A 7 -18.65 -4.77 3.14
C THR A 7 -19.91 -5.44 2.64
N THR A 8 -19.78 -6.12 1.50
CA THR A 8 -20.85 -6.94 0.94
C THR A 8 -20.38 -8.38 0.90
N PHE A 9 -21.06 -9.27 1.62
CA PHE A 9 -20.77 -10.69 1.60
C PHE A 9 -21.98 -11.47 1.12
N LYS A 10 -21.71 -12.60 0.44
CA LYS A 10 -22.72 -13.53 -0.03
C LYS A 10 -22.70 -14.73 0.91
N ASP A 11 -23.82 -15.01 1.54
CA ASP A 11 -23.97 -16.24 2.34
C ASP A 11 -24.11 -17.46 1.42
N SER A 12 -23.94 -18.67 1.97
CA SER A 12 -24.15 -19.97 1.33
C SER A 12 -25.49 -20.09 0.60
N THR A 13 -26.52 -19.38 1.09
CA THR A 13 -27.86 -19.28 0.49
C THR A 13 -27.96 -18.30 -0.70
N GLY A 14 -26.86 -17.63 -1.04
CA GLY A 14 -26.78 -16.66 -2.11
C GLY A 14 -27.32 -15.27 -1.78
N ARG A 15 -27.79 -15.06 -0.55
CA ARG A 15 -28.26 -13.76 -0.07
C ARG A 15 -27.08 -12.82 0.15
N LYS A 16 -27.21 -11.60 -0.36
CA LYS A 16 -26.22 -10.52 -0.17
C LYS A 16 -26.52 -9.79 1.12
N HIS A 17 -25.55 -9.77 2.02
CA HIS A 17 -25.61 -8.99 3.25
C HIS A 17 -24.67 -7.80 3.11
N THR A 18 -25.20 -6.62 3.43
CA THR A 18 -24.44 -5.36 3.39
C THR A 18 -24.22 -4.90 4.82
N HIS A 19 -22.97 -4.69 5.20
CA HIS A 19 -22.59 -4.14 6.49
C HIS A 19 -21.85 -2.82 6.29
N ILE A 20 -22.24 -1.80 7.06
CA ILE A 20 -21.70 -0.45 6.93
C ILE A 20 -21.12 -0.05 8.29
N THR A 21 -19.82 0.23 8.31
CA THR A 21 -19.10 0.62 9.53
C THR A 21 -18.43 1.97 9.33
N ARG A 22 -18.68 2.90 10.24
CA ARG A 22 -18.04 4.22 10.22
C ARG A 22 -16.62 4.15 10.79
N ALA A 23 -15.65 4.75 10.09
CA ALA A 23 -14.30 4.92 10.61
C ALA A 23 -14.27 5.95 11.76
N LYS A 24 -13.48 5.68 12.80
CA LYS A 24 -13.11 6.69 13.79
C LYS A 24 -12.16 7.73 13.17
N SER A 25 -12.01 8.89 13.81
CA SER A 25 -11.17 10.00 13.31
C SER A 25 -9.70 9.64 13.08
N ASN A 26 -9.17 8.68 13.84
CA ASN A 26 -7.80 8.18 13.76
C ASN A 26 -7.67 6.82 13.06
N GLN A 27 -8.76 6.30 12.48
CA GLN A 27 -8.80 4.99 11.84
C GLN A 27 -8.86 5.14 10.32
N ARG A 28 -8.10 4.30 9.61
CA ARG A 28 -8.17 4.18 8.15
C ARG A 28 -8.34 2.72 7.77
N PHE A 29 -9.14 2.47 6.74
CA PHE A 29 -9.32 1.14 6.17
C PHE A 29 -8.43 1.00 4.95
N THR A 30 -7.65 -0.08 4.88
CA THR A 30 -6.85 -0.44 3.70
C THR A 30 -7.32 -1.80 3.25
N VAL A 31 -7.73 -1.91 1.98
CA VAL A 31 -8.06 -3.20 1.36
C VAL A 31 -6.78 -3.73 0.72
N VAL A 32 -6.44 -4.97 1.05
CA VAL A 32 -5.26 -5.67 0.52
C VAL A 32 -5.72 -7.03 0.03
N ASP A 33 -5.39 -7.36 -1.21
CA ASP A 33 -5.69 -8.67 -1.80
C ASP A 33 -4.63 -9.68 -1.37
N ALA A 34 -5.05 -10.69 -0.63
CA ALA A 34 -4.22 -11.76 -0.12
C ALA A 34 -5.06 -13.01 0.14
N GLU A 35 -4.43 -14.17 0.03
CA GLU A 35 -5.07 -15.47 0.26
C GLU A 35 -5.11 -15.83 1.75
N SER A 36 -4.18 -15.25 2.53
CA SER A 36 -4.06 -15.45 3.96
C SER A 36 -3.89 -14.15 4.73
N LYS A 37 -4.14 -14.20 6.04
CA LYS A 37 -3.96 -13.06 6.93
C LYS A 37 -2.48 -12.66 7.03
N GLU A 38 -1.60 -13.64 7.01
CA GLU A 38 -0.15 -13.49 7.05
C GLU A 38 0.35 -12.76 5.80
N GLU A 39 -0.07 -13.19 4.61
CA GLU A 39 0.28 -12.55 3.34
C GLU A 39 -0.28 -11.12 3.25
N ALA A 40 -1.51 -10.90 3.75
CA ALA A 40 -2.10 -9.55 3.79
C ALA A 40 -1.24 -8.59 4.62
N LYS A 41 -0.69 -9.08 5.74
CA LYS A 41 0.20 -8.31 6.60
C LYS A 41 1.53 -8.03 5.92
N GLU A 42 2.13 -9.02 5.27
CA GLU A 42 3.40 -8.88 4.56
C GLU A 42 3.30 -7.86 3.42
N LYS A 43 2.26 -7.95 2.58
CA LYS A 43 2.00 -6.97 1.51
C LYS A 43 1.77 -5.56 2.04
N TYR A 44 1.09 -5.43 3.18
CA TYR A 44 0.87 -4.13 3.83
C TYR A 44 2.19 -3.54 4.37
N GLU A 45 3.02 -4.37 5.00
CA GLU A 45 4.32 -3.95 5.49
C GLU A 45 5.26 -3.58 4.34
N GLU A 46 5.35 -4.41 3.29
CA GLU A 46 6.14 -4.14 2.10
C GLU A 46 5.75 -2.84 1.41
N ARG A 47 4.45 -2.56 1.26
CA ARG A 47 3.96 -1.30 0.69
C ARG A 47 4.33 -0.08 1.53
N ASN A 48 4.51 -0.25 2.84
CA ASN A 48 4.87 0.82 3.77
C ASN A 48 6.35 0.81 4.15
N LYS A 49 7.14 -0.17 3.69
CA LYS A 49 8.58 -0.21 3.92
C LYS A 49 9.17 1.03 3.23
N PRO A 50 9.80 1.95 3.96
CA PRO A 50 10.49 3.05 3.34
C PRO A 50 11.60 2.45 2.49
N VAL A 51 11.58 2.69 1.18
CA VAL A 51 12.71 2.39 0.31
C VAL A 51 13.81 3.37 0.69
N VAL A 52 14.72 2.92 1.57
CA VAL A 52 15.85 3.73 2.03
C VAL A 52 16.97 3.58 1.01
N TYR A 53 17.16 4.60 0.18
CA TYR A 53 18.37 4.72 -0.63
C TYR A 53 19.46 5.34 0.25
N TYR A 54 20.58 4.62 0.40
CA TYR A 54 21.79 5.18 1.00
C TYR A 54 22.55 5.93 -0.10
N THR A 55 22.39 7.25 -0.15
CA THR A 55 23.32 8.11 -0.89
C THR A 55 24.41 8.56 0.07
N ASN A 56 25.66 8.58 -0.39
CA ASN A 56 26.80 8.96 0.45
C ASN A 56 26.77 10.41 0.93
N ASN A 57 25.77 11.22 0.53
CA ASN A 57 25.57 12.58 1.01
C ASN A 57 24.06 12.85 1.24
N SER A 58 23.71 13.05 2.51
CA SER A 58 22.47 13.64 3.05
C SER A 58 21.12 12.93 2.79
N LYS A 59 20.48 12.52 3.91
CA LYS A 59 19.10 11.98 4.02
C LYS A 59 18.08 12.76 3.18
N VAL A 60 17.50 12.10 2.18
CA VAL A 60 16.27 12.56 1.51
C VAL A 60 15.12 11.68 1.96
N THR A 61 14.19 12.26 2.74
CA THR A 61 12.92 11.62 3.09
C THR A 61 11.82 12.13 2.16
N LEU A 62 11.16 11.18 1.50
CA LEU A 62 9.90 11.23 0.72
C LEU A 62 9.93 11.74 -0.73
N PHE A 63 9.35 10.94 -1.64
CA PHE A 63 8.03 11.15 -2.30
C PHE A 63 8.02 10.42 -3.65
N LYS A 64 7.24 9.33 -3.77
CA LYS A 64 7.02 8.49 -4.99
C LYS A 64 8.29 8.10 -5.77
N ARG A 65 8.52 6.79 -5.93
CA ARG A 65 9.58 6.28 -6.82
C ARG A 65 9.48 6.99 -8.19
N PRO A 66 10.53 7.72 -8.63
CA PRO A 66 10.58 8.32 -9.97
C PRO A 66 10.48 7.23 -11.03
N SER A 67 10.02 7.58 -12.23
CA SER A 67 9.97 6.61 -13.34
C SER A 67 11.36 6.08 -13.67
N ASP A 68 11.43 4.85 -14.21
CA ASP A 68 12.70 4.20 -14.54
C ASP A 68 13.51 5.00 -15.59
N GLU A 69 12.83 5.80 -16.43
CA GLU A 69 13.48 6.76 -17.34
C GLU A 69 14.26 7.86 -16.60
N VAL A 70 13.66 8.44 -15.55
CA VAL A 70 14.31 9.48 -14.73
C VAL A 70 15.49 8.87 -13.97
N LEU A 71 15.34 7.64 -13.46
CA LEU A 71 16.42 6.92 -12.81
C LEU A 71 17.55 6.60 -13.80
N HIS A 72 17.23 6.20 -15.04
CA HIS A 72 18.22 5.94 -16.08
C HIS A 72 19.03 7.19 -16.44
N SER A 73 18.37 8.35 -16.52
CA SER A 73 19.01 9.63 -16.81
C SER A 73 19.92 10.10 -15.66
N LEU A 74 19.48 9.93 -14.41
CA LEU A 74 20.24 10.38 -13.23
C LEU A 74 21.46 9.49 -12.93
N PHE A 75 21.33 8.17 -13.12
CA PHE A 75 22.36 7.20 -12.72
C PHE A 75 23.09 6.57 -13.92
N GLY A 76 22.89 7.09 -15.13
CA GLY A 76 23.60 6.66 -16.33
C GLY A 76 23.43 5.17 -16.65
N GLY A 77 22.31 4.57 -16.25
CA GLY A 77 22.00 3.16 -16.48
C GLY A 77 22.75 2.13 -15.63
N LYS A 78 23.52 2.54 -14.61
CA LYS A 78 24.22 1.62 -13.70
C LYS A 78 23.33 0.98 -12.62
N TYR A 79 22.01 1.01 -12.79
CA TYR A 79 21.06 0.56 -11.76
C TYR A 79 20.83 -0.96 -11.77
N ASN A 80 21.27 -1.66 -12.82
CA ASN A 80 21.01 -3.09 -13.04
C ASN A 80 22.28 -3.97 -13.09
N ASP A 81 23.43 -3.48 -12.61
CA ASP A 81 24.67 -4.25 -12.45
C ASP A 81 24.92 -4.65 -10.99
#